data_AF-A0A959H6Q6-F1
#
_entry.id   AF-A0A959H6Q6-F1
#
_cell.length_a   1.000
_cell.length_b   1.000
_cell.length_c   1.000
_cell.angle_alpha   90.00
_cell.angle_beta   90.00
_cell.angle_gamma   90.00
#
_symmetry.space_group_name_H-M   'P 1'
#
loop_
_entity.id
_entity.type
_entity.pdbx_description
1 polymer ?
#
loop_
_entity_poly.entity_id
_entity_poly.type
_entity_poly.pdbx_seq_one_letter_code
_entity_poly.pdbx_strand_id
1 'polypeptide(L)'
;MADQIKNKTGFLATLQENPSTDEFIKGLWRDNPVFVQVLGMCPVLAVSNTAVNALAMGLATTFVLLMSNILVSSLRNFIPKQVRIASYILIIATFVTMADYIIQAISIELHKALGAFISLIVVNCLILSRAEAFASKNTVGKSILDGLGMGIGFT
;
A
#
# COMPACT_ATOMS: atom_id res chain seq x y z
N MET A 1 28.50 -6.41 12.80
CA MET A 1 28.53 -7.86 12.54
C MET A 1 27.53 -8.20 11.41
N ALA A 2 27.54 -7.72 10.17
CA ALA A 2 28.52 -7.20 9.19
C ALA A 2 29.09 -8.19 8.15
N ASP A 3 29.02 -9.53 8.31
CA ASP A 3 29.70 -10.43 7.33
C ASP A 3 28.95 -11.71 6.86
N GLN A 4 27.84 -12.16 7.48
CA GLN A 4 27.18 -13.43 7.08
C GLN A 4 26.02 -13.31 6.07
N ILE A 5 25.89 -12.16 5.37
CA ILE A 5 25.02 -12.04 4.19
C ILE A 5 25.84 -11.50 3.01
N LYS A 6 27.11 -11.90 2.90
CA LYS A 6 27.87 -11.80 1.64
C LYS A 6 27.76 -13.08 0.80
N ASN A 7 27.27 -14.17 1.42
CA ASN A 7 27.00 -15.49 0.83
C ASN A 7 25.48 -15.73 0.57
N LYS A 8 24.71 -14.65 0.33
CA LYS A 8 23.34 -14.71 -0.24
C LYS A 8 23.26 -13.98 -1.58
N THR A 9 24.42 -13.88 -2.24
CA THR A 9 24.60 -13.28 -3.56
C THR A 9 24.17 -14.22 -4.70
N GLY A 10 23.76 -15.47 -4.40
CA GLY A 10 23.72 -16.54 -5.41
C GLY A 10 22.48 -16.71 -6.29
N PHE A 11 21.29 -16.15 -6.02
CA PHE A 11 20.11 -16.59 -6.80
C PHE A 11 18.94 -15.64 -6.94
N LEU A 12 18.63 -14.73 -6.00
CA LEU A 12 17.48 -13.83 -6.20
C LEU A 12 17.75 -12.68 -7.18
N ALA A 13 18.94 -12.65 -7.79
CA ALA A 13 19.26 -11.84 -8.96
C ALA A 13 18.60 -12.38 -10.26
N THR A 14 17.94 -13.55 -10.24
CA THR A 14 17.21 -14.13 -11.38
C THR A 14 15.71 -13.80 -11.43
N LEU A 15 15.25 -12.80 -10.68
CA LEU A 15 13.94 -12.18 -10.92
C LEU A 15 14.11 -10.85 -11.70
N GLN A 16 14.98 -10.84 -12.70
CA GLN A 16 14.54 -10.35 -14.01
C GLN A 16 13.58 -11.44 -14.49
N GLU A 17 12.28 -11.19 -14.67
CA GLU A 17 11.77 -10.96 -16.03
C GLU A 17 10.29 -10.51 -16.03
N ASN A 18 9.96 -9.66 -16.99
CA ASN A 18 8.60 -9.52 -17.52
C ASN A 18 8.30 -10.75 -18.40
N PRO A 19 7.34 -11.61 -18.03
CA PRO A 19 6.03 -11.57 -18.70
C PRO A 19 4.86 -11.44 -17.69
N SER A 20 4.43 -10.19 -17.54
CA SER A 20 3.12 -9.57 -17.26
C SER A 20 1.91 -10.28 -16.59
N THR A 21 1.87 -11.59 -16.31
CA THR A 21 0.60 -12.24 -15.86
C THR A 21 0.78 -13.37 -14.84
N ASP A 22 1.91 -14.09 -14.84
CA ASP A 22 2.10 -15.26 -13.95
C ASP A 22 2.41 -14.91 -12.48
N GLU A 23 3.07 -13.77 -12.23
CA GLU A 23 3.31 -13.25 -10.87
C GLU A 23 2.09 -12.54 -10.28
N PHE A 24 1.14 -12.08 -11.12
CA PHE A 24 -0.12 -11.49 -10.67
C PHE A 24 -0.99 -12.53 -9.93
N ILE A 25 -0.88 -13.81 -10.31
CA ILE A 25 -1.63 -14.92 -9.72
C ILE A 25 -0.87 -15.55 -8.55
N LYS A 26 0.47 -15.57 -8.59
CA LYS A 26 1.30 -16.07 -7.47
C LYS A 26 1.34 -15.12 -6.27
N GLY A 27 1.43 -13.81 -6.49
CA GLY A 27 1.37 -12.79 -5.42
C GLY A 27 -0.02 -12.64 -4.80
N LEU A 28 -1.09 -12.89 -5.58
CA LEU A 28 -2.47 -12.83 -5.11
C LEU A 28 -2.88 -14.03 -4.24
N TRP A 29 -2.26 -15.21 -4.43
CA TRP A 29 -2.74 -16.46 -3.81
C TRP A 29 -1.74 -17.21 -2.90
N ARG A 30 -0.41 -17.09 -3.07
CA ARG A 30 0.56 -17.85 -2.24
C ARG A 30 1.37 -17.05 -1.23
N ASP A 31 1.63 -15.78 -1.49
CA ASP A 31 2.39 -14.89 -0.60
C ASP A 31 1.59 -13.62 -0.30
N ASN A 32 0.30 -13.74 0.03
CA ASN A 32 -0.50 -12.58 0.40
C ASN A 32 -0.03 -12.07 1.78
N PRO A 33 0.74 -10.96 1.86
CA PRO A 33 1.21 -10.45 3.15
C PRO A 33 0.04 -9.94 4.02
N VAL A 34 -1.16 -9.76 3.46
CA VAL A 34 -2.39 -9.44 4.22
C VAL A 34 -2.78 -10.60 5.15
N PHE A 35 -2.73 -11.85 4.67
CA PHE A 35 -3.12 -13.03 5.46
C PHE A 35 -1.95 -13.65 6.23
N VAL A 36 -0.73 -13.62 5.71
CA VAL A 36 0.45 -14.24 6.36
C VAL A 36 1.15 -13.31 7.34
N GLN A 37 1.14 -12.00 7.09
CA GLN A 37 1.89 -11.01 7.90
C GLN A 37 1.01 -10.23 8.87
N VAL A 38 -0.32 -10.38 8.78
CA VAL A 38 -1.33 -9.76 9.66
C VAL A 38 -1.15 -8.23 9.78
N LEU A 39 -0.77 -7.58 8.67
CA LEU A 39 -0.62 -6.13 8.57
C LEU A 39 -1.92 -5.52 8.04
N GLY A 40 -2.47 -4.52 8.73
CA GLY A 40 -3.71 -3.84 8.32
C GLY A 40 -4.99 -4.23 9.06
N MET A 41 -4.89 -4.86 10.25
CA MET A 41 -6.07 -5.19 11.07
C MET A 41 -6.82 -3.97 11.62
N CYS A 42 -6.16 -2.84 11.83
CA CYS A 42 -6.76 -1.65 12.45
C CYS A 42 -8.04 -1.17 11.74
N PRO A 43 -8.06 -0.97 10.41
CA PRO A 43 -9.29 -0.61 9.71
C PRO A 43 -10.30 -1.76 9.60
N VAL A 44 -9.83 -3.02 9.51
CA VAL A 44 -10.71 -4.20 9.38
C VAL A 44 -11.56 -4.40 10.63
N LEU A 45 -10.96 -4.26 11.82
CA LEU A 45 -11.69 -4.36 13.08
C LEU A 45 -12.72 -3.23 13.22
N ALA A 46 -12.38 -2.04 12.75
CA ALA A 46 -13.25 -0.86 12.87
C ALA A 46 -14.47 -0.93 11.92
N VAL A 47 -14.31 -1.48 10.72
CA VAL A 47 -15.34 -1.45 9.66
C VAL A 47 -16.25 -2.69 9.61
N SER A 48 -16.05 -3.63 10.54
CA SER A 48 -16.80 -4.90 10.65
C SER A 48 -18.32 -4.74 10.87
N ASN A 49 -18.81 -3.54 11.18
CA ASN A 49 -20.24 -3.26 11.39
C ASN A 49 -21.08 -3.20 10.11
N THR A 50 -20.48 -2.91 8.94
CA THR A 50 -21.26 -2.82 7.69
C THR A 50 -20.39 -3.10 6.46
N ALA A 51 -20.91 -3.92 5.56
CA ALA A 51 -20.24 -4.28 4.31
C ALA A 51 -20.05 -3.07 3.37
N VAL A 52 -20.95 -2.09 3.42
CA VAL A 52 -20.88 -0.90 2.56
C VAL A 52 -19.67 -0.04 2.92
N ASN A 53 -19.40 0.15 4.21
CA ASN A 53 -18.22 0.92 4.64
C ASN A 53 -16.93 0.16 4.37
N ALA A 54 -16.94 -1.18 4.51
CA ALA A 54 -15.77 -2.01 4.25
C ALA A 54 -15.33 -1.90 2.78
N LEU A 55 -16.30 -1.97 1.86
CA LEU A 55 -16.05 -1.89 0.43
C LEU A 55 -15.61 -0.47 0.01
N ALA A 56 -16.21 0.57 0.59
CA ALA A 56 -15.78 1.96 0.37
C ALA A 56 -14.34 2.21 0.87
N MET A 57 -13.99 1.67 2.03
CA MET A 57 -12.64 1.76 2.59
C MET A 57 -11.61 1.00 1.76
N GLY A 58 -11.94 -0.20 1.28
CA GLY A 58 -11.06 -1.02 0.42
C GLY A 58 -10.79 -0.38 -0.94
N LEU A 59 -11.83 0.15 -1.60
CA LEU A 59 -11.66 0.90 -2.84
C LEU A 59 -10.82 2.17 -2.66
N ALA A 60 -11.06 2.91 -1.57
CA ALA A 60 -10.28 4.10 -1.26
C ALA A 60 -8.80 3.76 -0.98
N THR A 61 -8.53 2.72 -0.20
CA THR A 61 -7.15 2.31 0.12
C THR A 61 -6.43 1.79 -1.11
N THR A 62 -7.09 1.07 -2.01
CA THR A 62 -6.52 0.58 -3.27
C THR A 62 -6.08 1.74 -4.16
N PHE A 63 -6.93 2.75 -4.31
CA PHE A 63 -6.60 3.95 -5.08
C PHE A 63 -5.41 4.72 -4.48
N VAL A 64 -5.43 4.94 -3.16
CA VAL A 64 -4.35 5.63 -2.45
C VAL A 64 -3.04 4.84 -2.52
N LEU A 65 -3.07 3.52 -2.35
CA LEU A 65 -1.90 2.64 -2.38
C LEU A 65 -1.21 2.71 -3.76
N LEU A 66 -1.99 2.62 -4.84
CA LEU A 66 -1.50 2.76 -6.21
C LEU A 66 -0.79 4.10 -6.43
N MET A 67 -1.47 5.21 -6.12
CA MET A 67 -0.93 6.56 -6.37
C MET A 67 0.29 6.85 -5.51
N SER A 68 0.26 6.43 -4.24
CA SER A 68 1.38 6.63 -3.30
C SER A 68 2.61 5.82 -3.70
N ASN A 69 2.44 4.57 -4.14
CA ASN A 69 3.54 3.71 -4.57
C ASN A 69 4.28 4.25 -5.81
N ILE A 70 3.54 4.83 -6.76
CA ILE A 70 4.11 5.48 -7.94
C ILE A 70 4.99 6.67 -7.53
N LEU A 71 4.46 7.54 -6.66
CA LEU A 71 5.15 8.75 -6.23
C LEU A 71 6.36 8.47 -5.34
N VAL A 72 6.25 7.53 -4.41
CA VAL A 72 7.37 7.13 -3.55
C VAL A 72 8.53 6.56 -4.39
N SER A 73 8.23 5.72 -5.40
CA SER A 73 9.26 5.15 -6.30
C SER A 73 9.99 6.24 -7.11
N SER A 74 9.28 7.29 -7.51
CA SER A 74 9.84 8.44 -8.23
C SER A 74 10.64 9.38 -7.33
N LEU A 75 10.15 9.64 -6.10
CA LEU A 75 10.76 10.61 -5.19
C LEU A 75 11.96 10.03 -4.42
N ARG A 76 12.16 8.70 -4.42
CA ARG A 76 13.15 7.99 -3.57
C ARG A 76 14.57 8.57 -3.56
N ASN A 77 15.00 9.23 -4.64
CA ASN A 77 16.36 9.77 -4.76
C ASN A 77 16.58 11.05 -3.95
N PHE A 78 15.50 11.72 -3.51
CA PHE A 78 15.56 12.98 -2.79
C PHE A 78 15.43 12.83 -1.25
N ILE A 79 15.02 11.65 -0.74
CA ILE A 79 14.73 11.45 0.69
C ILE A 79 15.94 10.91 1.47
N PRO A 80 16.51 11.66 2.43
CA PRO A 80 17.56 11.16 3.32
C PRO A 80 17.00 10.14 4.33
N LYS A 81 17.83 9.14 4.70
CA LYS A 81 17.41 7.93 5.44
C LYS A 81 16.76 8.22 6.80
N GLN A 82 17.09 9.34 7.43
CA GLN A 82 16.68 9.71 8.78
C GLN A 82 15.19 10.08 8.87
N VAL A 83 14.57 10.55 7.78
CA VAL A 83 13.18 11.07 7.77
C VAL A 83 12.25 10.30 6.84
N ARG A 84 12.66 9.09 6.43
CA ARG A 84 11.95 8.29 5.43
C ARG A 84 10.51 7.97 5.81
N ILE A 85 10.29 7.46 7.03
CA ILE A 85 8.98 7.01 7.51
C ILE A 85 8.01 8.20 7.56
N ALA A 86 8.45 9.34 8.10
CA ALA A 86 7.65 10.56 8.17
C ALA A 86 7.29 11.10 6.78
N SER A 87 8.25 11.11 5.84
CA SER A 87 8.00 11.56 4.46
C SER A 87 6.97 10.70 3.75
N TYR A 88 7.01 9.37 3.90
CA TYR A 88 6.03 8.47 3.27
C TYR A 88 4.63 8.68 3.83
N ILE A 89 4.48 8.87 5.14
CA ILE A 89 3.18 9.16 5.76
C ILE A 89 2.61 10.49 5.22
N LEU A 90 3.43 11.53 5.03
CA LEU A 90 2.97 12.79 4.45
C LEU A 90 2.47 12.62 3.00
N ILE A 91 3.20 11.86 2.17
CA ILE A 91 2.78 11.55 0.80
C ILE A 91 1.41 10.85 0.83
N ILE A 92 1.28 9.77 1.61
CA ILE A 92 0.02 9.02 1.74
C ILE A 92 -1.09 9.93 2.26
N ALA A 93 -0.83 10.74 3.29
CA ALA A 93 -1.81 11.65 3.88
C ALA A 93 -2.39 12.61 2.84
N THR A 94 -1.55 13.21 2.00
CA THR A 94 -2.01 14.11 0.93
C THR A 94 -2.91 13.41 -0.10
N PHE A 95 -2.63 12.16 -0.45
CA PHE A 95 -3.52 11.37 -1.32
C PHE A 95 -4.83 11.00 -0.66
N VAL A 96 -4.79 10.62 0.62
CA VAL A 96 -5.97 10.32 1.40
C VAL A 96 -6.86 11.56 1.52
N THR A 97 -6.29 12.74 1.76
CA THR A 97 -7.04 14.00 1.79
C THR A 97 -7.68 14.32 0.44
N MET A 98 -6.99 14.09 -0.69
CA MET A 98 -7.64 14.23 -2.01
C MET A 98 -8.79 13.24 -2.20
N ALA A 99 -8.63 11.97 -1.79
CA ALA A 99 -9.69 10.99 -1.85
C ALA A 99 -10.89 11.38 -0.95
N ASP A 100 -10.63 11.94 0.23
CA ASP A 100 -11.65 12.44 1.14
C ASP A 100 -12.54 13.50 0.47
N TYR A 101 -11.92 14.51 -0.16
CA TYR A 101 -12.67 15.53 -0.91
C TYR A 101 -13.50 14.93 -2.06
N ILE A 102 -12.98 13.91 -2.75
CA ILE A 102 -13.72 13.23 -3.83
C ILE A 102 -14.96 12.52 -3.27
N ILE A 103 -14.85 11.80 -2.15
CA ILE A 103 -15.99 11.12 -1.54
C ILE A 103 -17.02 12.18 -1.05
N GLN A 104 -16.57 13.37 -0.62
CA GLN A 104 -17.45 14.42 -0.11
C GLN A 104 -18.32 14.99 -1.22
N ALA A 105 -17.73 15.09 -2.42
CA ALA A 105 -18.43 15.52 -3.62
C ALA A 105 -19.48 14.51 -4.11
N ILE A 106 -19.33 13.21 -3.81
CA ILE A 106 -20.25 12.17 -4.28
C ILE A 106 -21.42 11.96 -3.30
N SER A 107 -21.17 11.90 -2.00
CA SER A 107 -22.22 11.60 -1.01
C SER A 107 -21.88 12.09 0.39
N ILE A 108 -22.61 13.11 0.86
CA ILE A 108 -22.49 13.66 2.23
C ILE A 108 -22.83 12.63 3.31
N GLU A 109 -23.79 11.73 3.04
CA GLU A 109 -24.23 10.73 4.01
C GLU A 109 -23.12 9.71 4.32
N LEU A 110 -22.42 9.27 3.27
CA LEU A 110 -21.28 8.37 3.38
C LEU A 110 -20.11 9.08 4.09
N HIS A 111 -19.89 10.36 3.79
CA HIS A 111 -18.89 11.20 4.45
C HIS A 111 -19.08 11.31 5.96
N LYS A 112 -20.31 11.50 6.41
CA LYS A 112 -20.65 11.59 7.83
C LYS A 112 -20.32 10.31 8.60
N ALA A 113 -20.50 9.15 7.96
CA ALA A 113 -20.16 7.85 8.54
C ALA A 113 -18.66 7.53 8.41
N LEU A 114 -18.01 7.93 7.31
CA LEU A 114 -16.62 7.58 6.99
C LEU A 114 -15.58 8.56 7.56
N GLY A 115 -15.93 9.77 7.98
CA GLY A 115 -14.97 10.82 8.35
C GLY A 115 -13.89 10.38 9.36
N ALA A 116 -14.26 9.60 10.39
CA ALA A 116 -13.30 9.06 11.34
C ALA A 116 -12.42 7.93 10.76
N PHE A 117 -12.95 7.18 9.80
CA PHE A 117 -12.27 6.06 9.15
C PHE A 117 -11.25 6.53 8.10
N ILE A 118 -11.40 7.73 7.52
CA ILE A 118 -10.39 8.31 6.60
C ILE A 118 -9.03 8.46 7.30
N SER A 119 -9.00 8.88 8.58
CA SER A 119 -7.76 8.94 9.34
C SER A 119 -7.14 7.56 9.60
N LEU A 120 -7.95 6.50 9.70
CA LEU A 120 -7.49 5.11 9.82
C LEU A 120 -6.82 4.59 8.55
N ILE A 121 -7.14 5.16 7.37
CA ILE A 121 -6.46 4.84 6.11
C ILE A 121 -5.00 5.33 6.18
N VAL A 122 -4.75 6.54 6.67
CA VAL A 122 -3.40 7.14 6.75
C VAL A 122 -2.48 6.32 7.66
N VAL A 123 -3.01 5.84 8.79
CA VAL A 123 -2.26 5.04 9.76
C VAL A 123 -2.29 3.53 9.47
N ASN A 124 -2.81 3.12 8.31
CA ASN A 124 -2.81 1.72 7.94
C ASN A 124 -1.37 1.21 7.72
N CYS A 125 -0.94 0.31 8.60
CA CYS A 125 0.38 -0.30 8.61
C CYS A 125 0.72 -1.02 7.30
N LEU A 126 -0.29 -1.52 6.57
CA LEU A 126 -0.12 -2.15 5.27
C LEU A 126 0.45 -1.15 4.26
N ILE A 127 -0.12 0.06 4.18
CA ILE A 127 0.30 1.07 3.20
C ILE A 127 1.75 1.49 3.48
N LEU A 128 2.08 1.74 4.75
CA LEU A 128 3.43 2.13 5.16
C LEU A 128 4.46 1.02 4.90
N SER A 129 4.15 -0.22 5.28
CA SER A 129 5.07 -1.36 5.10
C SER A 129 5.35 -1.64 3.63
N ARG A 130 4.35 -1.51 2.74
CA ARG A 130 4.54 -1.66 1.28
C ARG A 130 5.33 -0.50 0.68
N ALA A 131 5.06 0.74 1.09
CA ALA A 131 5.82 1.90 0.64
C ALA A 131 7.31 1.80 1.01
N GLU A 132 7.62 1.31 2.22
CA GLU A 132 9.00 1.13 2.66
C GLU A 132 9.69 -0.09 2.02
N ALA A 133 9.05 -1.25 2.05
CA ALA A 133 9.67 -2.50 1.64
C ALA A 133 9.78 -2.64 0.12
N PHE A 134 8.80 -2.12 -0.64
CA PHE A 134 8.68 -2.35 -2.08
C PHE A 134 8.94 -1.10 -2.91
N ALA A 135 8.27 0.03 -2.61
CA ALA A 135 8.41 1.26 -3.40
C ALA A 135 9.79 1.92 -3.24
N SER A 136 10.44 1.77 -2.09
CA SER A 136 11.81 2.29 -1.87
C SER A 136 12.91 1.55 -2.66
N LYS A 137 12.61 0.35 -3.21
CA LYS A 137 13.63 -0.55 -3.80
C LYS A 137 13.33 -0.95 -5.25
N ASN A 138 12.09 -0.79 -5.74
CA ASN A 138 11.66 -1.23 -7.06
C ASN A 138 11.28 -0.07 -8.00
N THR A 139 11.32 -0.33 -9.31
CA THR A 139 10.92 0.59 -10.38
C THR A 139 9.40 0.77 -10.44
N VAL A 140 8.95 1.96 -10.87
CA VAL A 140 7.54 2.39 -10.91
C VAL A 140 6.57 1.32 -11.47
N GLY A 141 6.93 0.64 -12.57
CA GLY A 141 6.07 -0.38 -13.16
C GLY A 141 5.79 -1.59 -12.26
N LYS A 142 6.77 -2.03 -11.45
CA LYS A 142 6.59 -3.13 -10.49
C LYS A 142 5.77 -2.68 -9.27
N SER A 143 5.90 -1.42 -8.88
CA SER A 143 5.14 -0.82 -7.76
C SER A 143 3.64 -0.64 -8.07
N ILE A 144 3.28 -0.49 -9.35
CA ILE A 144 1.88 -0.45 -9.80
C ILE A 144 1.23 -1.83 -9.69
N LEU A 145 1.91 -2.87 -10.18
CA LEU A 145 1.43 -4.25 -10.12
C LEU A 145 1.25 -4.71 -8.66
N ASP A 146 2.18 -4.33 -7.77
CA ASP A 146 2.08 -4.55 -6.33
C ASP A 146 0.87 -3.85 -5.70
N GLY A 147 0.65 -2.58 -6.07
CA GLY A 147 -0.48 -1.78 -5.57
C GLY A 147 -1.84 -2.38 -5.96
N LEU A 148 -1.97 -2.87 -7.20
CA LEU A 148 -3.18 -3.55 -7.66
C LEU A 148 -3.42 -4.88 -6.95
N GLY A 149 -2.39 -5.73 -6.83
CA GLY A 149 -2.53 -7.04 -6.16
C GLY A 149 -2.89 -6.91 -4.68
N MET A 150 -2.24 -5.99 -3.98
CA MET A 150 -2.49 -5.74 -2.55
C MET A 150 -3.83 -5.05 -2.29
N GLY A 151 -4.23 -4.10 -3.15
CA GLY A 151 -5.51 -3.42 -3.02
C GLY A 151 -6.71 -4.35 -3.25
N ILE A 152 -6.62 -5.20 -4.27
CA ILE A 152 -7.64 -6.24 -4.53
C ILE A 152 -7.69 -7.26 -3.38
N GLY A 153 -6.56 -7.58 -2.74
CA GLY A 153 -6.54 -8.49 -1.58
C GLY A 153 -7.08 -7.90 -0.27
N PHE A 154 -7.20 -6.57 -0.18
CA PHE A 154 -7.70 -5.86 1.01
C PHE A 154 -9.18 -5.43 0.87
N THR A 155 -9.67 -5.26 -0.36
CA THR A 155 -11.06 -4.89 -0.68
C THR A 155 -11.96 -6.11 -0.67
#